data_AF-A0A7Y3XQ97-F1
#
_entry.id   AF-A0A7Y3XQ97-F1
#
_cell.length_a   1.000
_cell.length_b   1.000
_cell.length_c   1.000
_cell.angle_alpha   90.00
_cell.angle_beta   90.00
_cell.angle_gamma   90.00
#
_symmetry.space_group_name_H-M   'P 1'
#
loop_
_entity.id
_entity.type
_entity.pdbx_description
1 polymer ?
#
loop_
_entity_poly.entity_id
_entity_poly.type
_entity_poly.pdbx_seq_one_letter_code
_entity_poly.pdbx_strand_id
1 'polypeptide(L)' 'MRATLNIPDKLVSEVQRITGEKSKTKAIVRAMEEYLRKEKLEALLSLKGKVQIDYDWKKEEERELTAQKEREKAIEK' A
#
# COMPACT_ATOMS: atom_id res chain seq x y z
N MET A 1 -24.31 -6.36 3.40
CA MET A 1 -25.37 -6.11 4.41
C MET A 1 -25.92 -4.70 4.23
N ARG A 2 -27.23 -4.49 4.33
CA ARG A 2 -27.83 -3.15 4.34
C ARG A 2 -28.01 -2.72 5.80
N ALA A 3 -27.47 -1.56 6.16
CA ALA A 3 -27.58 -0.98 7.49
C ALA A 3 -28.08 0.46 7.39
N THR A 4 -28.88 0.90 8.36
CA THR A 4 -29.31 2.30 8.47
C THR A 4 -28.39 2.98 9.48
N LEU A 5 -27.63 3.97 9.05
CA LEU A 5 -26.69 4.73 9.86
C LEU A 5 -27.04 6.21 9.78
N ASN A 6 -26.99 6.91 10.91
CA ASN A 6 -27.15 8.35 10.93
C ASN A 6 -25.77 9.01 10.80
N ILE A 7 -25.50 9.64 9.66
CA ILE A 7 -24.21 10.26 9.34
C ILE A 7 -24.48 11.69 8.85
N PRO A 8 -23.69 12.70 9.26
CA PRO A 8 -23.84 14.06 8.77
C PRO A 8 -23.74 14.14 7.24
N ASP A 9 -24.75 14.73 6.59
CA ASP A 9 -24.78 14.83 5.12
C ASP A 9 -23.57 15.58 4.56
N LYS A 10 -23.10 16.62 5.25
CA LYS A 10 -21.91 17.38 4.85
C LYS A 10 -20.68 16.48 4.72
N LEU A 11 -20.49 15.55 5.67
CA LEU A 11 -19.37 14.62 5.68
C LEU A 11 -19.47 13.64 4.49
N VAL A 12 -20.66 13.10 4.24
CA VAL A 12 -20.88 12.19 3.11
C VAL A 12 -20.64 12.90 1.78
N SER A 13 -21.12 14.13 1.62
CA SER A 13 -20.88 14.94 0.42
C SER A 13 -19.39 15.24 0.20
N GLU A 14 -18.64 15.52 1.28
CA GLU A 14 -17.21 15.75 1.20
C GLU A 14 -16.45 14.49 0.80
N VAL A 15 -16.77 13.34 1.41
CA VAL A 15 -16.19 12.05 1.06
C VAL A 15 -16.50 11.69 -0.40
N GLN A 16 -17.74 11.93 -0.88
CA GLN A 16 -18.08 11.72 -2.29
C GLN A 16 -17.26 12.63 -3.22
N ARG A 17 -17.07 13.91 -2.86
CA ARG A 17 -16.28 14.85 -3.66
C ARG A 17 -14.81 14.44 -3.73
N ILE A 18 -14.22 14.02 -2.61
CA ILE A 18 -12.81 13.59 -2.54
C ILE A 18 -12.60 12.26 -3.27
N THR A 19 -13.52 11.31 -3.12
CA THR A 19 -13.41 9.97 -3.75
C THR A 19 -13.83 9.96 -5.22
N GLY A 20 -14.56 10.98 -5.68
CA GLY A 20 -15.13 11.05 -7.04
C GLY A 20 -16.31 10.08 -7.27
N GLU A 21 -16.81 9.45 -6.21
CA GLU A 21 -17.82 8.40 -6.31
C GLU A 21 -19.24 8.98 -6.41
N LYS A 22 -20.01 8.52 -7.41
CA LYS A 22 -21.39 8.94 -7.64
C LYS A 22 -22.37 8.44 -6.57
N SER A 23 -22.03 7.36 -5.86
CA SER A 23 -22.88 6.73 -4.85
C SER A 23 -22.37 7.02 -3.44
N LYS A 24 -23.27 7.48 -2.55
CA LYS A 24 -23.01 7.68 -1.12
C LYS A 24 -22.42 6.41 -0.47
N THR A 25 -22.99 5.25 -0.78
CA THR A 25 -22.54 3.97 -0.24
C THR A 25 -21.13 3.62 -0.71
N LYS A 26 -20.83 3.77 -2.00
CA LYS A 26 -19.48 3.46 -2.54
C LYS A 26 -18.41 4.37 -1.95
N ALA A 27 -18.72 5.66 -1.81
CA ALA A 27 -17.82 6.63 -1.21
C ALA A 27 -17.46 6.26 0.24
N ILE A 28 -18.46 5.86 1.04
CA ILE A 28 -18.24 5.42 2.42
C ILE A 28 -17.43 4.13 2.48
N VAL A 29 -17.76 3.13 1.65
CA VAL A 29 -17.00 1.86 1.61
C VAL A 29 -15.54 2.12 1.29
N ARG A 30 -15.26 2.90 0.25
CA ARG A 30 -13.90 3.25 -0.15
C ARG A 30 -13.15 4.01 0.95
N ALA A 31 -13.81 4.94 1.63
CA ALA A 31 -13.20 5.66 2.75
C ALA A 31 -12.82 4.71 3.91
N MET A 32 -13.66 3.73 4.22
CA MET A 32 -13.34 2.74 5.25
C MET A 32 -12.22 1.79 4.84
N GLU A 33 -12.21 1.35 3.57
CA GLU A 33 -11.12 0.50 3.04
C GLU A 33 -9.78 1.22 3.14
N GLU A 34 -9.76 2.51 2.77
CA GLU A 34 -8.53 3.32 2.85
C GLU A 34 -8.09 3.57 4.29
N TYR A 35 -9.04 3.78 5.21
CA TYR A 35 -8.75 3.87 6.63
C TYR A 35 -8.09 2.58 7.14
N LEU A 36 -8.69 1.42 6.88
CA LEU A 36 -8.13 0.13 7.29
C LEU A 36 -6.76 -0.15 6.66
N ARG A 37 -6.54 0.28 5.41
CA ARG A 37 -5.25 0.19 4.74
C ARG A 37 -4.19 1.02 5.46
N LYS A 38 -4.51 2.25 5.86
CA LYS A 38 -3.62 3.13 6.63
C LYS A 38 -3.26 2.54 7.98
N GLU A 39 -4.26 2.07 8.73
CA GLU A 39 -4.04 1.43 10.04
C GLU A 39 -3.10 0.21 9.93
N LYS A 40 -3.29 -0.63 8.90
CA LYS A 40 -2.38 -1.77 8.65
C LYS A 40 -0.97 -1.31 8.33
N LEU A 41 -0.82 -0.25 7.54
CA LEU A 41 0.50 0.30 7.19
C LEU A 41 1.20 0.87 8.42
N GLU A 42 0.47 1.60 9.27
CA GLU A 42 1.01 2.13 10.53
C GLU A 42 1.39 0.99 11.49
N ALA A 43 0.58 -0.06 11.57
CA ALA A 43 0.93 -1.25 12.35
C ALA A 43 2.24 -1.88 11.84
N LEU A 44 2.42 -2.02 10.53
CA LEU A 44 3.68 -2.51 9.94
C LEU A 44 4.86 -1.58 10.24
N LEU A 45 4.67 -0.26 10.13
CA LEU A 45 5.69 0.73 10.47
C LEU A 45 6.05 0.69 11.96
N SER A 46 5.09 0.41 12.85
CA SER A 46 5.32 0.28 14.28
C SER A 46 6.19 -0.94 14.67
N LEU A 47 6.33 -1.91 13.76
CA LEU A 47 7.23 -3.05 13.89
C LEU A 47 8.66 -2.72 13.46
N LYS A 48 8.88 -1.57 12.81
CA LYS A 48 10.22 -1.09 12.42
C LYS A 48 11.11 -0.97 13.66
N GLY A 49 12.25 -1.65 13.64
CA GLY A 49 13.21 -1.68 14.75
C GLY A 49 12.91 -2.71 15.85
N LYS A 50 11.73 -3.36 15.83
CA LYS A 50 11.42 -4.52 16.69
C LYS A 50 11.75 -5.84 16.00
N VAL A 51 11.62 -5.86 14.67
CA VAL A 51 11.95 -7.04 13.86
C VAL A 51 13.41 -6.97 13.46
N GLN A 52 14.20 -7.93 13.94
CA GLN A 52 15.56 -8.12 13.47
C GLN A 52 15.51 -8.89 12.14
N ILE A 53 15.90 -8.23 11.06
CA ILE A 53 16.01 -8.84 9.73
C ILE A 53 17.48 -9.17 9.53
N ASP A 54 17.83 -10.46 9.59
CA ASP A 54 19.16 -10.95 9.24
C ASP A 54 19.25 -11.14 7.72
N TYR A 55 19.53 -10.05 7.02
CA TYR A 55 19.61 -10.02 5.56
C TYR A 55 20.93 -9.39 5.10
N ASP A 56 21.75 -10.21 4.43
CA ASP A 56 23.00 -9.77 3.84
C ASP A 56 22.76 -9.16 2.46
N TRP A 57 22.45 -7.85 2.46
CA TRP A 57 22.19 -7.11 1.23
C TRP A 57 23.41 -7.02 0.31
N LYS A 58 24.64 -7.10 0.84
CA LYS A 58 25.87 -7.03 0.04
C LYS A 58 26.02 -8.27 -0.83
N LYS A 59 25.76 -9.44 -0.23
CA LYS A 59 25.78 -10.70 -0.98
C LYS A 59 24.74 -10.73 -2.10
N GLU A 60 23.56 -10.14 -1.88
CA GLU A 60 22.54 -10.05 -2.94
C GLU A 60 22.95 -9.07 -4.04
N GLU A 61 23.52 -7.92 -3.67
CA GLU A 61 24.02 -6.93 -4.62
C GLU A 61 25.12 -7.53 -5.52
N GLU A 62 26.05 -8.28 -4.94
CA GLU A 62 27.08 -9.00 -5.70
C GLU A 62 26.47 -9.98 -6.70
N ARG A 63 25.45 -10.75 -6.29
CA ARG A 63 24.74 -11.67 -7.20
C ARG A 63 24.10 -10.95 -8.37
N GLU A 64 23.40 -9.84 -8.10
CA GLU A 64 22.78 -9.03 -9.15
C GLU A 64 23.82 -8.46 -10.13
N LEU A 65 24.92 -7.92 -9.63
CA LEU A 65 26.01 -7.40 -10.45
C LEU A 65 26.66 -8.49 -11.31
N THR A 66 26.85 -9.70 -10.78
CA THR A 66 27.37 -10.83 -11.58
C THR A 66 26.41 -11.22 -12.70
N ALA A 67 25.11 -11.33 -12.40
CA ALA A 67 24.10 -11.66 -13.40
C ALA A 67 23.97 -10.58 -14.48
N GLN A 68 24.12 -9.29 -14.11
CA GLN A 68 24.15 -8.18 -15.08
C GLN A 68 25.35 -8.30 -16.03
N LYS A 69 26.56 -8.54 -15.51
CA LYS A 69 27.77 -8.73 -16.32
C LYS A 69 27.67 -9.93 -17.26
N GLU A 70 27.04 -11.02 -16.82
CA GLU A 70 26.81 -12.20 -17.67
C GLU A 70 25.84 -11.91 -18.81
N ARG A 71 24.76 -11.16 -18.54
CA ARG A 71 23.81 -10.72 -19.57
C ARG A 71 24.47 -9.82 -20.61
N GLU A 72 25.27 -8.85 -20.17
CA GLU A 72 26.00 -7.95 -21.07
C GLU A 72 26.95 -8.72 -22.00
N LYS A 73 27.74 -9.65 -21.44
CA LYS A 73 28.63 -10.52 -22.22
C LYS A 73 27.90 -11.42 -23.22
N ALA A 74 26.67 -11.83 -22.92
CA ALA A 74 25.86 -12.64 -23.82
C ALA A 74 25.23 -11.83 -24.96
N ILE A 75 25.09 -10.50 -24.80
CA ILE A 75 24.57 -9.58 -25.82
C ILE A 75 25.69 -9.10 -26.75
N GLU A 76 26.92 -8.98 -26.24
CA GLU A 76 28.09 -8.54 -27.00
C GLU A 76 28.71 -9.64 -27.90
N LYS A 77 28.22 -10.88 -27.80
CA LYS A 77 28.70 -12.06 -28.53
C LYS A 77 27.71 -12.52 -29.61
#